data_AF-A0AAU5MUJ4-F1
#
_entry.id   AF-A0AAU5MUJ4-F1
#
_cell.length_a   1.000
_cell.length_b   1.000
_cell.length_c   1.000
_cell.angle_alpha   90.00
_cell.angle_beta   90.00
_cell.angle_gamma   90.00
#
_symmetry.space_group_name_H-M   'P 1'
#
loop_
_entity.id
_entity.type
_entity.pdbx_description
1 polymer ?
#
loop_
_entity_poly.entity_id
_entity_poly.type
_entity_poly.pdbx_seq_one_letter_code
_entity_poly.pdbx_strand_id
1 'polypeptide(L)'
;MSDPGNYAGSADRSLGQLVASATAELSALVHDEIALAKAEVRQDVKRGVIGSVAFIVTGVLVLFSIPVLSFAAAYGIHNLGLGLAWSFLIVGGAFILLGVLLALFGYAKFKKVKPPEKSIASAKQTAAVLQGVKPHPRPETAADAILPLGGSTRADRAIESAPVQDKASAVARSST
;
A
#
# COMPACT_ATOMS: atom_id res chain seq x y z
N MET A 1 1.41 55.07 -26.54
CA MET A 1 0.75 54.86 -25.24
C MET A 1 1.39 53.63 -24.63
N SER A 2 2.49 53.84 -23.92
CA SER A 2 3.31 52.81 -23.31
C SER A 2 2.97 52.83 -21.84
N ASP A 3 2.56 51.71 -21.25
CA ASP A 3 2.50 51.57 -19.79
C ASP A 3 3.78 50.85 -19.33
N PRO A 4 4.76 51.57 -18.75
CA PRO A 4 5.94 50.96 -18.15
C PRO A 4 5.64 50.78 -16.65
N GLY A 5 4.87 49.76 -16.30
CA GLY A 5 4.24 49.71 -14.98
C GLY A 5 4.59 48.54 -14.07
N ASN A 6 4.61 47.31 -14.58
CA ASN A 6 4.39 46.17 -13.67
C ASN A 6 5.51 45.12 -13.66
N TYR A 7 6.75 45.55 -13.40
CA TYR A 7 7.85 44.66 -12.98
C TYR A 7 8.14 44.74 -11.46
N ALA A 8 7.26 45.38 -10.68
CA ALA A 8 7.39 45.63 -9.24
C ALA A 8 7.20 44.38 -8.35
N GLY A 9 7.72 43.22 -8.75
CA GLY A 9 7.66 41.99 -7.96
C GLY A 9 8.93 41.14 -7.96
N SER A 10 9.97 41.55 -8.69
CA SER A 10 11.11 40.68 -9.01
C SER A 10 12.37 40.90 -8.16
N ALA A 11 12.38 41.84 -7.22
CA ALA A 11 13.63 42.26 -6.56
C ALA A 11 13.82 41.83 -5.09
N ASP A 12 12.86 41.20 -4.42
CA ASP A 12 13.11 40.78 -3.02
C ASP A 12 12.20 39.62 -2.57
N ARG A 13 12.16 38.54 -3.36
CA ARG A 13 11.57 37.29 -2.86
C ARG A 13 12.50 36.78 -1.77
N SER A 14 12.09 36.91 -0.52
CA SER A 14 12.90 36.49 0.63
C SER A 14 13.38 35.04 0.44
N LEU A 15 14.59 34.71 0.92
CA LEU A 15 15.12 33.34 0.87
C LEU A 15 14.12 32.32 1.45
N GLY A 16 13.35 32.72 2.46
CA GLY A 16 12.27 31.90 3.03
C GLY A 16 11.15 31.58 2.02
N GLN A 17 10.75 32.53 1.18
CA GLN A 17 9.74 32.31 0.12
C GLN A 17 10.27 31.43 -1.02
N LEU A 18 11.56 31.54 -1.37
CA LEU A 18 12.19 30.70 -2.39
C LEU A 18 12.31 29.24 -1.94
N VAL A 19 12.70 29.03 -0.68
CA VAL A 19 12.76 27.69 -0.09
C VAL A 19 11.35 27.10 0.08
N ALA A 20 10.38 27.93 0.49
CA ALA A 20 8.99 27.50 0.59
C ALA A 20 8.41 27.09 -0.78
N SER A 21 8.68 27.86 -1.85
CA SER A 21 8.20 27.51 -3.20
C SER A 21 8.88 26.24 -3.74
N ALA A 22 10.20 26.11 -3.57
CA ALA A 22 10.92 24.90 -4.00
C ALA A 22 10.44 23.63 -3.25
N THR A 23 10.16 23.76 -1.95
CA THR A 23 9.62 22.65 -1.15
C THR A 23 8.20 22.27 -1.57
N ALA A 24 7.39 23.27 -1.96
CA ALA A 24 6.05 23.04 -2.48
C ALA A 24 6.08 22.33 -3.84
N GLU A 25 6.99 22.71 -4.75
CA GLU A 25 7.16 22.05 -6.06
C GLU A 25 7.65 20.61 -5.91
N LEU A 26 8.60 20.35 -5.00
CA LEU A 26 9.03 18.99 -4.70
C LEU A 26 7.90 18.16 -4.09
N SER A 27 7.07 18.74 -3.23
CA SER A 27 5.88 18.07 -2.69
C SER A 27 4.87 17.74 -3.79
N ALA A 28 4.69 18.63 -4.76
CA ALA A 28 3.82 18.39 -5.91
C ALA A 28 4.34 17.25 -6.78
N LEU A 29 5.64 17.21 -7.09
CA LEU A 29 6.24 16.14 -7.88
C LEU A 29 6.09 14.77 -7.18
N VAL A 30 6.36 14.71 -5.87
CA VAL A 30 6.19 13.46 -5.09
C VAL A 30 4.73 13.02 -5.09
N HIS A 31 3.78 13.96 -4.97
CA HIS A 31 2.36 13.65 -5.04
C HIS A 31 1.97 13.05 -6.40
N ASP A 32 2.48 13.63 -7.48
CA ASP A 32 2.20 13.18 -8.85
C ASP A 32 2.79 11.79 -9.12
N GLU A 33 4.02 11.53 -8.67
CA GLU A 33 4.65 10.20 -8.80
C GLU A 33 3.86 9.14 -8.03
N ILE A 34 3.38 9.46 -6.81
CA ILE A 34 2.51 8.59 -6.03
C ILE A 34 1.17 8.39 -6.73
N ALA A 35 0.59 9.45 -7.32
CA ALA A 35 -0.66 9.36 -8.05
C ALA A 35 -0.53 8.45 -9.28
N LEU A 36 0.59 8.54 -10.00
CA LEU A 36 0.90 7.69 -11.15
C LEU A 36 1.11 6.24 -10.72
N ALA A 37 1.96 6.00 -9.72
CA ALA A 37 2.21 4.65 -9.19
C ALA A 37 0.91 4.01 -8.69
N LYS A 38 0.04 4.79 -8.04
CA LYS A 38 -1.29 4.33 -7.61
C LYS A 38 -2.20 4.00 -8.80
N ALA A 39 -2.11 4.75 -9.90
CA ALA A 39 -2.87 4.46 -11.11
C ALA A 39 -2.39 3.16 -11.78
N GLU A 40 -1.07 2.95 -11.87
CA GLU A 40 -0.48 1.72 -12.40
C GLU A 40 -0.85 0.50 -11.56
N VAL A 41 -0.70 0.57 -10.25
CA VAL A 41 -1.12 -0.50 -9.33
C VAL A 41 -2.62 -0.79 -9.46
N ARG A 42 -3.47 0.24 -9.60
CA ARG A 42 -4.92 0.03 -9.83
C ARG A 42 -5.20 -0.66 -11.16
N GLN A 43 -4.47 -0.30 -12.21
CA GLN A 43 -4.60 -0.92 -13.53
C GLN A 43 -4.16 -2.39 -13.51
N ASP A 44 -3.05 -2.68 -12.84
CA ASP A 44 -2.55 -4.05 -12.67
C ASP A 44 -3.47 -4.90 -11.81
N VAL A 45 -4.00 -4.36 -10.71
CA VAL A 45 -5.02 -5.03 -9.90
C VAL A 45 -6.27 -5.29 -10.74
N LYS A 46 -6.75 -4.31 -11.52
CA LYS A 46 -7.93 -4.51 -12.37
C LYS A 46 -7.71 -5.61 -13.41
N ARG A 47 -6.55 -5.60 -14.08
CA ARG A 47 -6.17 -6.65 -15.04
C ARG A 47 -6.06 -8.01 -14.37
N GLY A 48 -5.41 -8.07 -13.21
CA GLY A 48 -5.28 -9.25 -12.38
C GLY A 48 -6.63 -9.82 -11.97
N VAL A 49 -7.56 -8.98 -11.51
CA VAL A 49 -8.92 -9.38 -11.14
C VAL A 49 -9.68 -9.94 -12.34
N ILE A 50 -9.69 -9.24 -13.47
CA ILE A 50 -10.39 -9.72 -14.68
C ILE A 50 -9.80 -11.06 -15.15
N GLY A 51 -8.48 -11.17 -15.19
CA GLY A 51 -7.80 -12.42 -15.55
C GLY A 51 -8.13 -13.55 -14.58
N SER A 52 -8.16 -13.27 -13.28
CA SER A 52 -8.49 -14.25 -12.24
C SER A 52 -9.93 -14.75 -12.37
N VAL A 53 -10.89 -13.85 -12.59
CA VAL A 53 -12.30 -14.21 -12.78
C VAL A 53 -12.46 -15.10 -14.01
N ALA A 54 -11.86 -14.73 -15.14
CA ALA A 54 -11.89 -15.55 -16.34
C ALA A 54 -11.32 -16.96 -16.07
N PHE A 55 -10.19 -17.04 -15.37
CA PHE A 55 -9.56 -18.33 -15.05
C PHE A 55 -10.41 -19.18 -14.10
N ILE A 56 -11.07 -18.57 -13.11
CA ILE A 56 -12.00 -19.25 -12.21
C ILE A 56 -13.20 -19.79 -13.01
N VAL A 57 -13.81 -18.97 -13.86
CA VAL A 57 -14.96 -19.40 -14.69
C VAL A 57 -14.56 -20.54 -15.62
N THR A 58 -13.43 -20.44 -16.31
CA THR A 58 -12.90 -21.52 -17.14
C THR A 58 -12.62 -22.78 -16.31
N GLY A 59 -12.00 -22.64 -15.14
CA GLY A 59 -11.75 -23.76 -14.23
C GLY A 59 -13.02 -24.48 -13.80
N VAL A 60 -14.08 -23.73 -13.47
CA VAL A 60 -15.40 -24.29 -13.15
C VAL A 60 -16.00 -25.00 -14.35
N LEU A 61 -16.00 -24.39 -15.54
CA LEU A 61 -16.55 -25.01 -16.75
C LEU A 61 -15.81 -26.31 -17.12
N VAL A 62 -14.48 -26.32 -17.02
CA VAL A 62 -13.66 -27.53 -17.23
C VAL A 62 -13.98 -28.58 -16.16
N LEU A 63 -14.13 -28.19 -14.89
CA LEU A 63 -14.48 -29.13 -13.83
C LEU A 63 -15.84 -29.79 -14.07
N PHE A 64 -16.84 -29.02 -14.48
CA PHE A 64 -18.17 -29.54 -14.82
C PHE A 64 -18.21 -30.34 -16.13
N SER A 65 -17.28 -30.11 -17.06
CA SER A 65 -17.21 -30.89 -18.30
C SER A 65 -16.59 -32.28 -18.11
N ILE A 66 -15.73 -32.48 -17.09
CA ILE A 66 -15.11 -33.78 -16.78
C ILE A 66 -16.13 -34.92 -16.67
N PRO A 67 -17.21 -34.86 -15.86
CA PRO A 67 -18.18 -35.95 -15.79
C PRO A 67 -18.86 -36.21 -17.13
N VAL A 68 -19.26 -35.16 -17.86
CA VAL A 68 -19.90 -35.30 -19.19
C VAL A 68 -18.97 -36.01 -20.19
N LEU A 69 -17.70 -35.60 -20.25
CA LEU A 69 -16.68 -36.25 -21.08
C LEU A 69 -16.36 -37.67 -20.61
N SER A 70 -16.42 -37.94 -19.30
CA SER A 70 -16.23 -39.28 -18.74
C SER A 70 -17.31 -40.23 -19.23
N PHE A 71 -18.58 -39.81 -19.19
CA PHE A 71 -19.70 -40.58 -19.74
C PHE A 71 -19.53 -40.80 -21.24
N ALA A 72 -19.24 -39.75 -22.00
CA ALA A 72 -19.04 -39.84 -23.45
C ALA A 72 -17.91 -40.83 -23.80
N ALA A 73 -16.78 -40.77 -23.10
CA ALA A 73 -15.66 -41.68 -23.29
C ALA A 73 -16.01 -43.13 -22.92
N ALA A 74 -16.68 -43.35 -21.78
CA ALA A 74 -17.08 -44.68 -21.34
C ALA A 74 -18.07 -45.32 -22.31
N TYR A 75 -19.07 -44.58 -22.80
CA TYR A 75 -19.99 -45.07 -23.83
C TYR A 75 -19.29 -45.30 -25.18
N GLY A 76 -18.33 -44.44 -25.54
CA GLY A 76 -17.50 -44.63 -26.73
C GLY A 76 -16.70 -45.93 -26.70
N ILE A 77 -16.08 -46.25 -25.55
CA ILE A 77 -15.36 -47.52 -25.34
C ILE A 77 -16.32 -48.70 -25.32
N HIS A 78 -17.49 -48.54 -24.69
CA HIS A 78 -18.52 -49.58 -24.66
C HIS A 78 -18.95 -50.00 -26.07
N ASN A 79 -19.08 -49.04 -26.99
CA ASN A 79 -19.42 -49.31 -28.40
C ASN A 79 -18.37 -50.12 -29.16
N LEU A 80 -17.16 -50.30 -28.60
CA LEU A 80 -16.14 -51.20 -29.14
C LEU A 80 -16.32 -52.66 -28.70
N GLY A 81 -17.41 -52.97 -27.97
CA GLY A 81 -17.74 -54.32 -27.48
C GLY A 81 -17.28 -54.62 -26.05
N LEU A 82 -16.70 -53.65 -25.35
CA LEU A 82 -16.33 -53.77 -23.93
C LEU A 82 -17.56 -53.62 -23.03
N GLY A 83 -17.59 -54.35 -21.91
CA GLY A 83 -18.63 -54.16 -20.90
C GLY A 83 -18.62 -52.74 -20.34
N LEU A 84 -19.80 -52.21 -19.99
CA LEU A 84 -19.93 -50.82 -19.52
C LEU A 84 -19.10 -50.56 -18.24
N ALA A 85 -19.09 -51.51 -17.30
CA ALA A 85 -18.29 -51.42 -16.08
C ALA A 85 -16.79 -51.30 -16.36
N TRP A 86 -16.26 -52.12 -17.28
CA TRP A 86 -14.86 -52.06 -17.69
C TRP A 86 -14.51 -50.76 -18.41
N SER A 87 -15.44 -50.23 -19.18
CA SER A 87 -15.28 -48.95 -19.88
C SER A 87 -15.12 -47.79 -18.89
N PHE A 88 -15.97 -47.70 -17.88
CA PHE A 88 -15.82 -46.71 -16.80
C PHE A 88 -14.54 -46.91 -15.99
N LEU A 89 -14.13 -48.16 -15.73
CA LEU A 89 -12.90 -48.44 -15.00
C LEU A 89 -11.66 -47.95 -15.77
N ILE A 90 -11.62 -48.14 -17.08
CA ILE A 90 -10.53 -47.66 -17.94
C ILE A 90 -10.46 -46.14 -17.94
N VAL A 91 -11.60 -45.45 -18.14
CA VAL A 91 -11.65 -43.98 -18.16
C VAL A 91 -11.28 -43.39 -16.80
N GLY A 92 -11.83 -43.94 -15.72
CA GLY A 92 -11.50 -43.53 -14.36
C GLY A 92 -10.03 -43.77 -14.03
N GLY A 93 -9.49 -44.94 -14.39
CA GLY A 93 -8.08 -45.27 -14.25
C GLY A 93 -7.16 -44.32 -15.02
N ALA A 94 -7.55 -43.93 -16.24
CA ALA A 94 -6.82 -42.95 -17.04
C ALA A 94 -6.78 -41.57 -16.36
N PHE A 95 -7.89 -41.11 -15.78
CA PHE A 95 -7.90 -39.84 -15.04
C PHE A 95 -7.07 -39.89 -13.75
N ILE A 96 -7.08 -41.02 -13.03
CA ILE A 96 -6.21 -41.21 -11.85
C ILE A 96 -4.74 -41.14 -12.28
N LEU A 97 -4.36 -41.86 -13.33
CA LEU A 97 -2.99 -41.84 -13.86
C LEU A 97 -2.56 -40.43 -14.26
N LEU A 98 -3.42 -39.72 -15.00
CA LEU A 98 -3.18 -38.33 -15.38
C LEU A 98 -3.05 -37.42 -14.16
N GLY A 99 -3.93 -37.57 -13.17
CA GLY A 99 -3.90 -36.81 -11.92
C GLY A 99 -2.60 -37.00 -11.14
N VAL A 100 -2.11 -38.25 -11.05
CA VAL A 100 -0.81 -38.55 -10.41
C VAL A 100 0.34 -37.90 -11.17
N LEU A 101 0.36 -37.97 -12.50
CA LEU A 101 1.41 -37.33 -13.32
C LEU A 101 1.44 -35.81 -13.13
N LEU A 102 0.26 -35.16 -13.16
CA LEU A 102 0.15 -33.72 -12.94
C LEU A 102 0.55 -33.33 -11.51
N ALA A 103 0.15 -34.10 -10.50
CA ALA A 103 0.52 -33.86 -9.11
C ALA A 103 2.04 -33.97 -8.90
N LEU A 104 2.68 -34.99 -9.49
CA LEU A 104 4.14 -35.16 -9.44
C LEU A 104 4.87 -34.00 -10.15
N PHE A 105 4.39 -33.60 -11.34
CA PHE A 105 4.95 -32.47 -12.07
C PHE A 105 4.81 -31.16 -11.28
N GLY A 106 3.63 -30.90 -10.74
CA GLY A 106 3.35 -29.75 -9.89
C GLY A 106 4.26 -29.74 -8.66
N TYR A 107 4.34 -30.85 -7.93
CA TYR A 107 5.21 -31.01 -6.77
C TYR A 107 6.68 -30.74 -7.11
N ALA A 108 7.17 -31.28 -8.23
CA ALA A 108 8.55 -31.06 -8.69
C ALA A 108 8.84 -29.59 -9.04
N LYS A 109 7.84 -28.84 -9.52
CA LYS A 109 7.95 -27.41 -9.80
C LYS A 109 7.89 -26.58 -8.53
N PHE A 110 6.96 -26.86 -7.63
CA PHE A 110 6.84 -26.16 -6.35
C PHE A 110 8.09 -26.32 -5.48
N LYS A 111 8.69 -27.51 -5.45
CA LYS A 111 9.93 -27.76 -4.71
C LYS A 111 11.12 -26.90 -5.18
N LYS A 112 11.07 -26.37 -6.40
CA LYS A 112 12.11 -25.49 -6.97
C LYS A 112 11.87 -24.01 -6.67
N VAL A 113 10.69 -23.63 -6.19
CA VAL A 113 10.38 -22.25 -5.84
C VAL A 113 10.99 -21.95 -4.47
N LYS A 114 12.10 -21.21 -4.46
CA LYS A 114 12.69 -20.68 -3.23
C LYS A 114 11.97 -19.38 -2.84
N PRO A 115 11.76 -19.11 -1.54
CA PRO A 115 11.27 -17.80 -1.10
C PRO A 115 12.21 -16.68 -1.60
N PRO A 116 11.70 -15.47 -1.87
CA PRO A 116 12.51 -14.36 -2.39
C PRO A 116 13.37 -13.77 -1.26
N GLU A 117 14.43 -14.50 -0.88
CA GLU A 117 15.32 -14.17 0.24
C GLU A 117 15.95 -12.78 0.11
N LYS A 118 16.35 -12.38 -1.10
CA LYS A 118 16.94 -11.07 -1.36
C LYS A 118 15.95 -9.93 -1.08
N SER A 119 14.71 -10.06 -1.53
CA SER A 119 13.67 -9.05 -1.31
C SER A 119 13.32 -8.92 0.18
N ILE A 120 13.26 -10.05 0.90
CA ILE A 120 13.01 -10.06 2.34
C ILE A 120 14.19 -9.44 3.10
N ALA A 121 15.42 -9.77 2.72
CA ALA A 121 16.63 -9.22 3.33
C ALA A 121 16.72 -7.69 3.13
N SER A 122 16.50 -7.20 1.90
CA SER A 122 16.50 -5.77 1.61
C SER A 122 15.40 -5.03 2.36
N ALA A 123 14.18 -5.59 2.45
CA ALA A 123 13.11 -4.99 3.24
C ALA A 123 13.47 -4.88 4.74
N LYS A 124 14.10 -5.92 5.31
CA LYS A 124 14.56 -5.91 6.70
C LYS A 124 15.67 -4.89 6.94
N GLN A 125 16.62 -4.77 6.01
CA GLN A 125 17.70 -3.77 6.09
C GLN A 125 17.14 -2.35 6.07
N THR A 126 16.20 -2.05 5.16
CA THR A 126 15.54 -0.73 5.10
C THR A 126 14.78 -0.43 6.40
N ALA A 127 14.05 -1.41 6.94
CA ALA A 127 13.35 -1.23 8.22
C ALA A 127 14.32 -0.97 9.39
N ALA A 128 15.45 -1.68 9.43
CA ALA A 128 16.46 -1.52 10.48
C ALA A 128 17.11 -0.12 10.44
N VAL A 129 17.39 0.41 9.25
CA VAL A 129 17.93 1.77 9.09
C VAL A 129 16.93 2.81 9.56
N LEU A 130 15.64 2.67 9.22
CA LEU A 130 14.59 3.61 9.63
C LEU A 130 14.31 3.61 11.14
N GLN A 131 14.43 2.45 11.81
CA GLN A 131 14.29 2.36 13.26
C GLN A 131 15.45 3.01 14.03
N GLY A 132 16.63 3.10 13.42
CA GLY A 132 17.81 3.73 14.01
C GLY A 132 17.81 5.26 13.97
N VAL A 133 16.92 5.88 13.17
CA VAL A 133 16.82 7.33 13.07
C VAL A 133 15.88 7.86 14.14
N LYS A 134 16.45 8.28 15.28
CA LYS A 134 15.72 9.09 16.28
C LYS A 134 15.42 10.47 15.64
N PRO A 135 14.18 10.99 15.67
CA PRO A 135 13.89 12.35 15.23
C PRO A 135 14.75 13.31 16.06
N HIS A 136 15.73 13.95 15.45
CA HIS A 136 16.56 14.93 16.14
C HIS A 136 15.73 16.21 16.25
N PRO A 137 15.46 16.72 17.47
CA PRO A 137 14.99 18.07 17.66
C PRO A 137 16.06 18.98 17.05
N ARG A 138 15.66 19.84 16.11
CA ARG A 138 16.54 20.88 15.58
C ARG A 138 17.09 21.66 16.79
N PRO A 139 18.41 21.74 17.02
CA PRO A 139 18.93 22.63 18.04
C PRO A 139 18.52 24.06 17.65
N GLU A 140 17.80 24.71 18.56
CA GLU A 140 17.30 26.09 18.51
C GLU A 140 18.48 27.10 18.51
N THR A 141 19.51 26.94 17.69
CA THR A 141 20.78 27.67 17.88
C THR A 141 21.35 28.19 16.55
N ALA A 142 20.68 29.22 16.00
CA ALA A 142 21.31 30.22 15.11
C ALA A 142 20.43 31.47 14.87
N ALA A 143 19.39 31.75 15.66
CA ALA A 143 18.60 32.99 15.53
C ALA A 143 18.90 34.03 16.64
N ASP A 144 19.45 33.61 17.79
CA ASP A 144 19.71 34.50 18.94
C ASP A 144 21.14 35.08 18.99
N ALA A 145 22.01 34.76 18.02
CA ALA A 145 23.44 35.11 18.10
C ALA A 145 23.83 36.42 17.37
N ILE A 146 22.88 37.15 16.79
CA ILE A 146 23.18 38.40 16.06
C ILE A 146 22.19 39.47 16.51
N LEU A 147 22.49 40.22 17.57
CA LEU A 147 22.13 41.64 17.80
C LEU A 147 22.61 42.11 19.20
N PRO A 148 23.60 43.01 19.32
CA PRO A 148 24.00 43.58 20.61
C PRO A 148 23.63 45.07 20.72
N LEU A 149 22.41 45.42 21.14
CA LEU A 149 21.98 46.78 21.52
C LEU A 149 20.75 46.61 22.44
N GLY A 150 20.57 47.11 23.65
CA GLY A 150 21.17 48.18 24.45
C GLY A 150 20.05 48.82 25.28
N GLY A 151 20.09 48.71 26.62
CA GLY A 151 19.46 49.62 27.60
C GLY A 151 17.93 49.61 27.82
N SER A 152 17.49 49.32 29.06
CA SER A 152 16.87 50.29 30.00
C SER A 152 15.83 49.69 30.98
N THR A 153 16.13 49.88 32.27
CA THR A 153 15.24 50.18 33.43
C THR A 153 13.99 49.34 33.76
N ARG A 154 14.13 48.60 34.88
CA ARG A 154 13.29 48.57 36.10
C ARG A 154 12.11 49.57 36.16
N ALA A 155 10.88 49.08 35.97
CA ALA A 155 9.59 49.47 36.58
C ALA A 155 8.51 48.70 35.78
N ASP A 156 7.88 47.66 36.30
CA ASP A 156 6.61 47.85 36.99
C ASP A 156 6.32 46.65 37.90
N ARG A 157 6.40 46.89 39.20
CA ARG A 157 5.74 46.09 40.24
C ARG A 157 4.51 46.92 40.60
N ALA A 158 3.33 46.34 40.41
CA ALA A 158 2.07 46.60 41.12
C ALA A 158 0.90 46.49 40.15
N ILE A 159 -0.28 46.18 40.67
CA ILE A 159 -1.55 45.92 39.96
C ILE A 159 -1.55 44.48 39.39
N GLU A 160 -2.26 43.48 39.91
CA GLU A 160 -3.46 43.52 40.73
C GLU A 160 -3.62 42.19 41.50
N SER A 161 -3.98 42.33 42.76
CA SER A 161 -4.43 41.29 43.68
C SER A 161 -5.95 41.15 43.60
N ALA A 162 -6.48 39.93 43.41
CA ALA A 162 -7.66 39.43 44.16
C ALA A 162 -8.00 37.96 43.82
N PRO A 163 -8.56 37.19 44.78
CA PRO A 163 -8.78 35.75 44.67
C PRO A 163 -10.20 35.41 44.19
N VAL A 164 -10.37 34.26 43.53
CA VAL A 164 -11.70 33.65 43.33
C VAL A 164 -11.64 32.21 43.81
N GLN A 165 -12.36 31.97 44.90
CA GLN A 165 -12.66 30.68 45.48
C GLN A 165 -14.19 30.60 45.52
N ASP A 166 -14.81 29.70 44.77
CA ASP A 166 -16.07 29.08 45.21
C ASP A 166 -16.26 27.69 44.60
N LYS A 167 -17.03 26.91 45.33
CA LYS A 167 -17.07 25.47 45.46
C LYS A 167 -18.09 24.82 44.53
N ALA A 168 -17.88 23.52 44.35
CA ALA A 168 -18.89 22.46 44.41
C ALA A 168 -20.08 22.46 43.44
N SER A 169 -20.15 21.42 42.61
CA SER A 169 -21.28 20.46 42.59
C SER A 169 -20.91 19.29 41.67
N ALA A 170 -20.60 18.12 42.22
CA ALA A 170 -21.56 17.04 42.47
C ALA A 170 -21.97 16.29 41.19
N VAL A 171 -21.09 15.35 40.82
CA VAL A 171 -21.40 14.13 40.08
C VAL A 171 -22.41 13.31 40.90
N ALA A 172 -23.62 13.09 40.37
CA ALA A 172 -24.43 11.87 40.55
C ALA A 172 -25.82 12.03 39.93
N ARG A 173 -26.38 10.85 39.58
CA ARG A 173 -27.76 10.48 39.18
C ARG A 173 -27.88 10.27 37.67
N SER A 174 -27.86 9.03 37.16
CA SER A 174 -28.81 7.92 37.37
C SER A 174 -30.24 8.36 37.06
N SER A 175 -30.82 7.82 36.00
CA SER A 175 -32.20 7.29 35.91
C SER A 175 -32.44 6.71 34.52
N THR A 176 -32.78 5.43 34.50
CA THR A 176 -33.82 4.74 33.68
C THR A 176 -33.94 5.03 32.19
#